data_AF-A0A1S6YGL3-F1
#
_entry.id   AF-A0A1S6YGL3-F1
#
_cell.length_a   1.000
_cell.length_b   1.000
_cell.length_c   1.000
_cell.angle_alpha   90.00
_cell.angle_beta   90.00
_cell.angle_gamma   90.00
#
_symmetry.space_group_name_H-M   'P 1'
#
loop_
_entity.id
_entity.type
_entity.pdbx_description
1 polymer ?
#
loop_
_entity_poly.entity_id
_entity_poly.type
_entity_poly.pdbx_seq_one_letter_code
_entity_poly.pdbx_strand_id
1 'polypeptide(L)'
;GLTYAIPLKALVDLRFNNTGEIRRKDIYMGDIPKMTERGTFIINGAERVVVSQIHRSPGVVFSHEKDKEGREVFSSRIIPYRGSWLEFEIDQKKDLIYAKLDKKRRILGTVFLRALHYETREQIIEAFYAIEKTPVCQDRVE
;
A
#
# COMPACT_ATOMS: atom_id res chain seq x y z
N GLY A 1 32.93 -10.28 18.75
CA GLY A 1 32.48 -9.64 20.00
C GLY A 1 31.03 -9.97 20.26
N LEU A 2 30.52 -9.64 21.46
CA LEU A 2 29.13 -9.91 21.87
C LEU A 2 28.21 -8.72 21.56
N THR A 3 26.90 -8.96 21.51
CA THR A 3 25.86 -7.92 21.35
C THR A 3 25.24 -7.62 22.70
N TYR A 4 25.11 -6.34 23.05
CA TYR A 4 24.40 -5.92 24.25
C TYR A 4 22.89 -5.95 23.99
N ALA A 5 22.21 -6.96 24.51
CA ALA A 5 20.81 -7.24 24.23
C ALA A 5 20.04 -7.74 25.46
N ILE A 6 18.72 -7.74 25.35
CA ILE A 6 17.79 -8.28 26.35
C ILE A 6 16.87 -9.32 25.68
N PRO A 7 16.54 -10.45 26.34
CA PRO A 7 15.62 -11.42 25.78
C PRO A 7 14.20 -10.87 25.72
N LEU A 8 13.61 -10.84 24.53
CA LEU A 8 12.19 -10.55 24.34
C LEU A 8 11.38 -11.84 24.50
N LYS A 9 10.36 -11.80 25.36
CA LYS A 9 9.35 -12.84 25.47
C LYS A 9 7.97 -12.23 25.23
N ALA A 10 7.11 -12.98 24.56
CA ALA A 10 5.72 -12.59 24.31
C ALA A 10 4.78 -13.68 24.82
N LEU A 11 3.71 -13.24 25.47
CA LEU A 11 2.61 -14.12 25.88
C LEU A 11 1.73 -14.38 24.66
N VAL A 12 1.64 -15.63 24.23
CA VAL A 12 0.88 -16.04 23.04
C VAL A 12 -0.25 -16.99 23.44
N ASP A 13 -1.44 -16.70 22.94
CA ASP A 13 -2.63 -17.53 23.11
C ASP A 13 -2.92 -18.31 21.81
N LEU A 14 -2.84 -19.64 21.88
CA LEU A 14 -3.35 -20.52 20.83
C LEU A 14 -4.80 -20.88 21.12
N ARG A 15 -5.72 -20.44 20.25
CA ARG A 15 -7.17 -20.72 20.38
C ARG A 15 -7.60 -21.79 19.40
N PHE A 16 -8.23 -22.84 19.90
CA PHE A 16 -8.82 -23.89 19.09
C PHE A 16 -10.29 -23.57 18.80
N ASN A 17 -10.60 -23.16 17.56
CA ASN A 17 -11.95 -22.71 17.20
C ASN A 17 -13.03 -23.79 17.40
N ASN A 18 -12.68 -25.07 17.22
CA ASN A 18 -13.64 -26.18 17.31
C ASN A 18 -13.98 -26.56 18.75
N THR A 19 -13.03 -26.41 19.69
CA THR A 19 -13.19 -26.82 21.10
C THR A 19 -13.33 -25.66 22.08
N GLY A 20 -13.01 -24.43 21.65
CA GLY A 20 -12.96 -23.25 22.51
C GLY A 20 -11.76 -23.23 23.48
N GLU A 21 -10.89 -24.24 23.46
CA GLU A 21 -9.72 -24.32 24.34
C GLU A 21 -8.71 -23.20 24.00
N ILE A 22 -8.17 -22.55 25.04
CA ILE A 22 -7.11 -21.54 24.91
C ILE A 22 -5.87 -22.04 25.64
N ARG A 23 -4.77 -22.20 24.89
CA ARG A 23 -3.45 -22.52 25.46
C ARG A 23 -2.57 -21.29 25.43
N ARG A 24 -2.26 -20.78 26.62
CA ARG A 24 -1.41 -19.60 26.82
C ARG A 24 0.02 -20.02 27.14
N LYS A 25 1.00 -19.40 26.48
CA LYS A 25 2.43 -19.68 26.73
C LYS A 25 3.28 -18.43 26.56
N ASP A 26 4.29 -18.28 27.42
CA ASP A 26 5.39 -17.35 27.19
C ASP A 26 6.36 -17.94 26.17
N ILE A 27 6.43 -17.29 25.00
CA ILE A 27 7.30 -17.69 23.90
C ILE A 27 8.46 -16.72 23.82
N TYR A 28 9.68 -17.26 23.75
CA TYR A 28 10.88 -16.48 23.48
C TYR A 28 10.90 -16.04 22.02
N MET A 29 11.01 -14.72 21.80
CA MET A 29 10.95 -14.10 20.48
C MET A 29 12.34 -13.77 19.91
N GLY A 30 13.40 -13.93 20.71
CA GLY A 30 14.76 -13.54 20.37
C GLY A 30 15.32 -12.44 21.28
N ASP A 31 16.61 -12.17 21.13
CA ASP A 31 17.29 -11.10 21.84
C ASP A 31 17.19 -9.80 21.04
N ILE A 32 16.78 -8.72 21.70
CA ILE A 32 16.70 -7.38 21.10
C ILE A 32 17.88 -6.53 21.59
N PRO A 33 18.65 -5.90 20.68
CA PRO A 33 19.70 -4.96 21.07
C PRO A 33 19.17 -3.85 21.97
N LYS A 34 19.80 -3.67 23.12
CA LYS A 34 19.40 -2.68 24.12
C LYS A 34 20.22 -1.40 23.91
N MET A 35 19.54 -0.26 23.93
CA MET A 35 20.20 1.05 23.86
C MET A 35 20.96 1.32 25.17
N THR A 36 22.17 1.83 25.07
CA THR A 36 22.98 2.28 26.21
C THR A 36 22.51 3.65 26.70
N GLU A 37 22.95 4.08 27.88
CA GLU A 37 22.66 5.43 28.41
C GLU A 37 23.23 6.55 27.52
N ARG A 38 24.18 6.24 26.63
CA ARG A 38 24.75 7.17 25.65
C ARG A 38 23.92 7.30 24.37
N GLY A 39 22.84 6.53 24.23
CA GLY A 39 22.03 6.50 23.00
C GLY A 39 22.63 5.65 21.88
N THR A 40 23.59 4.78 22.19
CA THR A 40 24.27 3.89 21.24
C THR A 40 23.83 2.43 21.41
N PHE A 41 24.21 1.57 20.47
CA PHE A 41 24.00 0.11 20.53
C PHE A 41 25.33 -0.63 20.35
N ILE A 42 25.55 -1.69 21.11
CA ILE A 42 26.73 -2.56 20.93
C ILE A 42 26.30 -3.80 20.15
N ILE A 43 26.79 -3.94 18.92
CA ILE A 43 26.45 -5.05 18.03
C ILE A 43 27.74 -5.77 17.62
N ASN A 44 27.86 -7.04 17.98
CA ASN A 44 29.05 -7.89 17.74
C ASN A 44 30.37 -7.30 18.31
N GLY A 45 30.28 -6.52 19.38
CA GLY A 45 31.41 -5.85 20.06
C GLY A 45 31.75 -4.46 19.52
N ALA A 46 31.03 -3.96 18.52
CA ALA A 46 31.21 -2.61 17.99
C ALA A 46 30.05 -1.69 18.42
N GLU A 47 30.39 -0.49 18.87
CA GLU A 47 29.42 0.55 19.21
C GLU A 47 28.92 1.23 17.92
N ARG A 48 27.59 1.37 17.81
CA ARG A 48 26.88 1.91 16.64
C ARG A 48 25.81 2.89 17.09
N VAL A 49 25.55 3.89 16.25
CA VAL A 49 24.49 4.88 16.45
C VAL A 49 23.45 4.71 15.35
N VAL A 50 22.17 4.71 15.71
CA VAL A 50 21.07 4.72 14.75
C VAL A 50 20.77 6.17 14.40
N VAL A 51 20.79 6.50 13.11
CA VAL A 51 20.50 7.85 12.61
C VAL A 51 19.08 7.90 12.08
N SER A 52 18.31 8.90 12.54
CA SER A 52 16.97 9.17 12.06
C SER A 52 16.99 9.50 10.56
N GLN A 53 16.14 8.83 9.80
CA GLN A 53 15.95 9.08 8.37
C GLN A 53 14.79 10.05 8.15
N ILE A 54 14.91 10.89 7.13
CA ILE A 54 13.80 11.74 6.67
C ILE A 54 12.99 10.94 5.65
N HIS A 55 11.77 10.58 6.03
CA HIS A 55 10.82 9.93 5.12
C HIS A 55 9.81 10.95 4.58
N ARG A 56 9.23 10.64 3.40
CA ARG A 56 8.12 11.43 2.86
C ARG A 56 6.93 11.37 3.82
N SER A 57 6.24 12.49 3.99
CA SER A 57 5.02 12.54 4.77
C SER A 57 3.91 11.71 4.10
N PRO A 58 2.99 11.14 4.89
CA PRO A 58 1.78 10.53 4.35
C PRO A 58 0.98 11.55 3.54
N GLY A 59 0.32 11.10 2.48
CA GLY A 59 -0.49 11.96 1.62
C GLY A 59 -0.65 11.42 0.21
N VAL A 60 -1.24 12.25 -0.65
CA VAL A 60 -1.39 11.98 -2.08
C VAL A 60 -0.39 12.84 -2.84
N VAL A 61 0.42 12.21 -3.66
CA VAL A 61 1.43 12.87 -4.50
C VAL A 61 1.08 12.62 -5.96
N PHE A 62 1.03 13.69 -6.74
CA PHE A 62 0.89 13.63 -8.20
C PHE A 62 2.25 13.92 -8.83
N SER A 63 2.58 13.20 -9.89
CA SER A 63 3.83 13.35 -10.64
C SER A 63 3.55 13.38 -12.14
N HIS A 64 4.32 14.24 -12.80
CA HIS A 64 4.40 14.36 -14.25
C HIS A 64 5.86 14.24 -14.64
N GLU A 65 6.23 13.12 -15.27
CA GLU A 65 7.60 12.83 -15.70
C GLU A 65 7.61 12.49 -17.20
N LYS A 66 8.75 12.67 -17.87
CA LYS A 66 8.93 12.18 -19.24
C LYS A 66 9.58 10.79 -19.22
N ASP A 67 9.03 9.85 -19.98
CA ASP A 67 9.65 8.55 -20.19
C ASP A 67 10.92 8.64 -21.05
N LYS A 68 11.59 7.51 -21.25
CA LYS A 68 12.83 7.43 -22.04
C LYS A 68 12.62 7.78 -23.51
N GLU A 69 11.40 7.68 -24.01
CA GLU A 69 11.02 8.04 -25.36
C GLU A 69 10.49 9.50 -25.45
N GLY A 70 10.56 10.26 -24.34
CA GLY A 70 10.16 11.67 -24.27
C GLY A 70 8.66 11.91 -24.09
N ARG A 71 7.86 10.85 -23.90
CA ARG A 71 6.41 10.93 -23.69
C ARG A 71 6.10 11.29 -22.26
N GLU A 72 5.00 11.98 -22.05
CA GLU A 72 4.60 12.40 -20.70
C GLU A 72 4.01 11.20 -19.94
N VAL A 73 4.24 11.10 -18.64
CA VAL A 73 3.68 10.04 -17.79
C VAL A 73 3.11 10.69 -16.57
N PHE A 74 1.78 10.59 -16.45
CA PHE A 74 1.05 11.06 -15.30
C PHE A 74 0.86 9.90 -14.33
N SER A 75 1.19 10.15 -13.07
CA SER A 75 1.04 9.18 -12.00
C SER A 75 0.56 9.85 -10.72
N SER A 76 -0.12 9.07 -9.90
CA SER A 76 -0.48 9.45 -8.55
C SER A 76 -0.10 8.35 -7.57
N ARG A 77 0.27 8.74 -6.36
CA ARG A 77 0.69 7.82 -5.30
C ARG A 77 0.04 8.24 -4.00
N ILE A 78 -0.66 7.30 -3.38
CA ILE A 78 -1.19 7.41 -2.04
C ILE A 78 -0.20 6.74 -1.08
N ILE A 79 0.41 7.57 -0.23
CA ILE A 79 1.41 7.17 0.76
C ILE A 79 0.72 7.12 2.12
N PRO A 80 0.43 5.93 2.67
CA PRO A 80 -0.15 5.83 4.01
C PRO A 80 0.92 6.04 5.09
N TYR A 81 0.49 6.40 6.30
CA TYR A 81 1.37 6.42 7.48
C TYR A 81 1.82 5.00 7.86
N ARG A 82 0.91 4.02 7.73
CA ARG A 82 1.18 2.59 7.89
C ARG A 82 0.38 1.81 6.87
N GLY A 83 0.99 0.79 6.26
CA GLY A 83 0.32 -0.12 5.33
C GLY A 83 0.83 0.02 3.89
N SER A 84 0.07 -0.59 2.98
CA SER A 84 0.44 -0.73 1.57
C SER A 84 0.26 0.56 0.78
N TRP A 85 1.22 0.85 -0.10
CA TRP A 85 1.14 1.98 -1.01
C TRP A 85 0.17 1.67 -2.16
N LEU A 86 -0.57 2.68 -2.61
CA LEU A 86 -1.40 2.58 -3.80
C LEU A 86 -0.91 3.59 -4.84
N GLU A 87 -0.60 3.11 -6.05
CA GLU A 87 -0.12 3.94 -7.14
C GLU A 87 -1.04 3.80 -8.35
N PHE A 88 -1.31 4.90 -9.03
CA PHE A 88 -1.95 4.94 -10.33
C PHE A 88 -1.00 5.52 -11.37
N GLU A 89 -1.02 4.95 -12.57
CA GLU A 89 -0.19 5.37 -13.69
C GLU A 89 -1.01 5.34 -14.97
N ILE A 90 -0.89 6.39 -15.77
CA ILE A 90 -1.48 6.47 -17.11
C ILE A 90 -0.42 6.05 -18.12
N ASP A 91 -0.66 4.94 -18.81
CA ASP A 91 0.17 4.50 -19.93
C ASP A 91 -0.25 5.23 -21.20
N GLN A 92 0.53 6.23 -21.61
CA GLN A 92 0.25 7.01 -22.83
C GLN A 92 0.34 6.20 -24.14
N LYS A 93 0.97 5.02 -24.14
CA LYS A 93 1.03 4.21 -25.37
C LYS A 93 -0.30 3.51 -25.65
N LYS A 94 -1.03 3.18 -24.59
CA LYS A 94 -2.26 2.37 -24.66
C LYS A 94 -3.50 3.16 -24.24
N ASP A 95 -3.32 4.37 -23.72
CA ASP A 95 -4.34 5.18 -23.07
C ASP A 95 -5.09 4.40 -21.97
N LEU A 96 -4.32 3.64 -21.18
CA LEU A 96 -4.85 2.81 -20.10
C LEU A 96 -4.36 3.29 -18.73
N ILE A 97 -5.29 3.33 -17.78
CA ILE A 97 -4.99 3.57 -16.37
C ILE A 97 -4.67 2.23 -15.70
N TYR A 98 -3.54 2.19 -15.02
CA TYR A 98 -3.11 1.06 -14.21
C TYR A 98 -3.07 1.43 -12.74
N ALA A 99 -3.45 0.49 -11.87
CA ALA A 99 -3.24 0.55 -10.43
C ALA A 99 -2.14 -0.44 -10.02
N LYS A 100 -1.36 -0.09 -9.00
CA LYS A 100 -0.34 -0.94 -8.36
C LYS A 100 -0.51 -0.86 -6.85
N LEU A 101 -0.60 -2.01 -6.21
CA LEU A 101 -0.61 -2.11 -4.75
C LEU A 101 0.76 -2.62 -4.28
N ASP A 102 1.39 -1.89 -3.36
CA ASP A 102 2.64 -2.27 -2.70
C ASP A 102 3.78 -2.66 -3.66
N LYS A 103 3.92 -1.91 -4.77
CA LYS A 103 4.90 -2.18 -5.84
C LYS A 103 4.77 -3.55 -6.50
N LYS A 104 3.63 -4.23 -6.35
CA LYS A 104 3.32 -5.48 -7.05
C LYS A 104 2.94 -5.23 -8.52
N ARG A 105 2.52 -6.30 -9.21
CA ARG A 105 2.13 -6.29 -10.62
C ARG A 105 1.05 -5.23 -10.90
N ARG A 106 1.16 -4.59 -12.07
CA ARG A 106 0.14 -3.68 -12.63
C ARG A 106 -1.17 -4.43 -12.86
N ILE A 107 -2.27 -3.86 -12.37
CA ILE A 107 -3.64 -4.25 -12.71
C ILE A 107 -4.34 -3.09 -13.41
N LEU A 108 -5.37 -3.35 -14.21
CA LEU A 108 -6.16 -2.27 -14.81
C LEU A 108 -6.88 -1.49 -13.71
N GLY A 109 -6.95 -0.16 -13.86
CA GLY A 109 -7.69 0.71 -12.94
C GLY A 109 -9.16 0.31 -12.82
N THR A 110 -9.76 -0.16 -13.92
CA THR A 110 -11.14 -0.69 -13.92
C THR A 110 -11.30 -1.98 -13.11
N VAL A 111 -10.28 -2.85 -13.06
CA VAL A 111 -10.29 -4.05 -12.21
C VAL A 111 -10.19 -3.65 -10.74
N PHE A 112 -9.38 -2.65 -10.43
CA PHE A 112 -9.32 -2.08 -9.08
C PHE A 112 -10.68 -1.50 -8.65
N LEU A 113 -11.34 -0.72 -9.50
CA LEU A 113 -12.68 -0.18 -9.21
C LEU A 113 -13.74 -1.28 -9.04
N ARG A 114 -13.67 -2.35 -9.84
CA ARG A 114 -14.56 -3.52 -9.66
C ARG A 114 -14.39 -4.16 -8.28
N ALA A 115 -13.17 -4.23 -7.77
CA ALA A 115 -12.91 -4.70 -6.40
C ALA A 115 -13.47 -3.76 -5.32
N LEU A 116 -13.75 -2.50 -5.66
CA LEU A 116 -14.41 -1.51 -4.80
C LEU A 116 -15.94 -1.46 -4.99
N HIS A 117 -16.55 -2.50 -5.56
CA HIS A 117 -17.99 -2.65 -5.80
C HIS A 117 -18.57 -1.80 -6.95
N TYR A 118 -17.74 -1.36 -7.91
CA TYR A 118 -18.22 -0.87 -9.21
C TYR A 118 -18.33 -2.04 -10.20
N GLU A 119 -19.44 -2.79 -10.12
CA GLU A 119 -19.64 -4.05 -10.81
C GLU A 119 -19.88 -3.90 -12.32
N THR A 120 -20.59 -2.85 -12.73
CA THR A 120 -20.96 -2.66 -14.15
C THR A 120 -20.13 -1.55 -14.80
N ARG A 121 -20.09 -1.54 -16.15
CA ARG A 121 -19.37 -0.47 -16.86
C ARG A 121 -20.08 0.87 -16.67
N GLU A 122 -21.40 0.83 -16.61
CA GLU A 122 -22.30 1.96 -16.44
C GLU A 122 -22.02 2.66 -15.10
N GLN A 123 -21.89 1.89 -14.01
CA GLN A 123 -21.54 2.42 -12.69
C GLN A 123 -20.16 3.08 -12.67
N ILE A 124 -19.17 2.50 -13.37
CA ILE A 124 -17.85 3.09 -13.49
C ILE A 124 -17.94 4.42 -14.26
N ILE A 125 -18.68 4.47 -15.37
CA ILE A 125 -18.84 5.69 -16.16
C ILE A 125 -19.56 6.77 -15.35
N GLU A 126 -20.65 6.42 -14.67
CA GLU A 126 -21.41 7.33 -13.80
C GLU A 126 -20.55 7.95 -12.68
N ALA A 127 -19.52 7.25 -12.21
CA ALA A 127 -18.60 7.77 -11.20
C ALA A 127 -17.69 8.91 -11.71
N PHE A 128 -17.45 9.00 -13.02
CA PHE A 128 -16.51 9.98 -13.60
C PHE A 128 -17.16 11.01 -14.52
N TYR A 129 -18.41 10.82 -14.94
CA TYR A 129 -19.10 11.69 -15.89
C TYR A 129 -20.48 12.10 -15.38
N ALA A 130 -20.86 13.35 -15.64
CA ALA A 130 -22.23 13.81 -15.41
C ALA A 130 -23.17 13.17 -16.44
N ILE A 131 -24.36 12.74 -16.00
CA ILE A 131 -25.37 12.10 -16.85
C ILE A 131 -26.52 13.08 -17.10
N GLU A 132 -26.86 13.27 -18.36
CA GLU A 132 -28.06 13.98 -18.79
C GLU A 132 -29.07 13.00 -19.39
N LYS A 133 -30.35 13.15 -19.02
CA LYS A 133 -31.44 12.37 -19.62
C LYS A 133 -32.09 13.20 -20.72
N THR A 134 -31.90 12.79 -21.96
CA THR A 134 -32.48 13.46 -23.13
C THR A 134 -33.58 12.58 -23.75
N PRO A 135 -34.76 13.13 -24.06
CA PRO A 135 -35.79 12.38 -24.78
C PRO A 135 -35.31 12.08 -26.21
N VAL A 136 -35.38 10.82 -26.61
CA VAL A 136 -35.08 10.41 -27.99
C VAL A 136 -36.37 10.50 -28.79
N CYS A 137 -36.40 11.38 -29.79
CA CYS A 137 -37.52 11.45 -30.73
C CYS A 137 -37.47 10.20 -31.62
N GLN A 138 -38.44 9.29 -31.48
CA GLN A 138 -38.58 8.13 -32.36
C GLN A 138 -39.33 8.51 -33.64
N ASP A 139 -38.74 9.37 -34.45
CA ASP A 139 -39.22 9.56 -35.82
C ASP A 139 -38.61 8.46 -36.70
N ARG A 140 -39.20 7.27 -36.65
CA ARG A 140 -39.11 6.33 -37.76
C ARG A 140 -40.23 6.69 -38.73
N VAL A 141 -39.85 7.41 -39.78
CA VAL A 141 -40.60 7.43 -41.04
C VAL A 141 -40.68 5.99 -41.54
N GLU A 142 -41.90 5.56 -41.84
CA GLU A 142 -42.27 4.23 -42.37
C GLU A 142 -41.48 3.82 -43.62
#